data_AF-A0A7G5LM27-F1
#
_entry.id   AF-A0A7G5LM27-F1
#
_cell.length_a   1.000
_cell.length_b   1.000
_cell.length_c   1.000
_cell.angle_alpha   90.00
_cell.angle_beta   90.00
_cell.angle_gamma   90.00
#
_symmetry.space_group_name_H-M   'P 1'
#
loop_
_entity.id
_entity.type
_entity.pdbx_description
1 polymer ?
#
loop_
_entity_poly.entity_id
_entity_poly.type
_entity_poly.pdbx_seq_one_letter_code
_entity_poly.pdbx_strand_id
1 'polypeptide(L)'
;MMVDPRKPEPADARVDYVLDENASRIELEPATPIKAADGIEASVGATGPTNWALYGLIALAVIIGILAVLQVFSGAPGTDMQPGSPTSAPVVETPATAPAPQ
;
A
#
# COMPACT_ATOMS: atom_id res chain seq x y z
N MET A 1 24.35 29.33 -14.36
CA MET A 1 23.42 28.41 -13.69
C MET A 1 23.01 29.04 -12.37
N MET A 2 21.73 29.32 -12.16
CA MET A 2 21.21 29.89 -10.91
C MET A 2 20.98 28.74 -9.92
N VAL A 3 21.56 28.80 -8.74
CA VAL A 3 21.28 27.86 -7.63
C VAL A 3 19.98 28.33 -6.98
N ASP A 4 18.94 27.49 -6.94
CA ASP A 4 17.67 27.82 -6.25
C ASP A 4 17.93 27.85 -4.72
N PRO A 5 17.80 29.01 -4.06
CA PRO A 5 18.16 29.17 -2.64
C PRO A 5 17.24 28.40 -1.68
N ARG A 6 16.17 27.78 -2.19
CA ARG A 6 15.23 26.97 -1.40
C ARG A 6 15.59 25.48 -1.36
N LYS A 7 16.58 25.04 -2.14
CA LYS A 7 17.03 23.66 -2.11
C LYS A 7 18.07 23.53 -0.98
N PRO A 8 17.77 22.86 0.14
CA PRO A 8 18.78 22.60 1.15
C PRO A 8 19.93 21.83 0.49
N GLU A 9 21.16 22.26 0.70
CA GLU A 9 22.31 21.44 0.29
C GLU A 9 22.22 20.11 1.05
N PRO A 10 22.41 18.96 0.37
CA PRO A 10 22.37 17.67 1.03
C PRO A 10 23.45 17.68 2.12
N ALA A 11 23.02 17.65 3.38
CA ALA A 11 23.92 17.65 4.51
C ALA A 11 24.76 16.37 4.51
N ASP A 12 26.05 16.51 4.83
CA ASP A 12 26.92 15.34 5.01
C ASP A 12 26.32 14.39 6.04
N ALA A 13 26.26 13.10 5.70
CA ALA A 13 25.77 12.09 6.62
C ALA A 13 26.77 11.92 7.78
N ARG A 14 26.28 12.06 9.02
CA ARG A 14 27.07 11.78 10.23
C ARG A 14 26.70 10.42 10.78
N VAL A 15 27.60 9.45 10.62
CA VAL A 15 27.41 8.06 11.07
C VAL A 15 28.64 7.60 11.85
N ASP A 16 28.44 6.75 12.85
CA ASP A 16 29.54 6.22 13.68
C ASP A 16 30.41 5.20 12.93
N TYR A 17 29.78 4.38 12.08
CA TYR A 17 30.42 3.32 11.31
C TYR A 17 29.81 3.22 9.91
N VAL A 18 30.63 2.85 8.93
CA VAL A 18 30.19 2.52 7.57
C VAL A 18 30.38 1.02 7.35
N LEU A 19 29.34 0.38 6.83
CA LEU A 19 29.29 -1.05 6.55
C LEU A 19 29.03 -1.28 5.05
N ASP A 20 29.58 -2.35 4.50
CA ASP A 20 29.26 -2.84 3.16
C ASP A 20 28.03 -3.78 3.16
N GLU A 21 27.65 -4.27 1.98
CA GLU A 21 26.55 -5.23 1.78
C GLU A 21 26.75 -6.58 2.48
N ASN A 22 27.96 -6.90 2.90
CA ASN A 22 28.33 -8.12 3.62
C ASN A 22 28.47 -7.88 5.13
N ALA A 23 28.04 -6.72 5.62
CA ALA A 23 28.22 -6.25 6.99
C ALA A 23 29.69 -6.15 7.43
N SER A 24 30.62 -5.97 6.48
CA SER A 24 32.02 -5.71 6.74
C SER A 24 32.24 -4.20 6.97
N ARG A 25 33.17 -3.86 7.87
CA ARG A 25 33.44 -2.48 8.24
C ARG A 25 34.39 -1.83 7.24
N ILE A 26 33.98 -0.69 6.69
CA ILE A 26 34.82 0.11 5.81
C ILE A 26 35.54 1.16 6.66
N GLU A 27 36.87 1.14 6.63
CA GLU A 27 37.68 2.20 7.23
C GLU A 27 37.74 3.39 6.26
N LEU A 28 37.28 4.54 6.74
CA LEU A 28 37.32 5.81 6.02
C LEU A 28 38.32 6.73 6.70
N GLU A 29 38.96 7.59 5.91
CA GLU A 29 39.83 8.63 6.47
C GLU A 29 39.01 9.60 7.33
N PRO A 30 39.59 10.13 8.43
CA PRO A 30 38.92 11.08 9.29
C PRO A 30 38.41 12.28 8.50
N ALA A 31 37.16 12.68 8.73
CA ALA A 31 36.49 13.80 8.06
C ALA A 31 36.24 13.63 6.54
N THR A 32 36.22 12.39 6.03
CA THR A 32 35.73 12.12 4.68
C THR A 32 34.24 12.48 4.58
N PRO A 33 33.82 13.38 3.69
CA PRO A 33 32.41 13.70 3.50
C PRO A 33 31.69 12.51 2.83
N ILE A 34 30.73 11.92 3.56
CA ILE A 34 29.90 10.84 3.05
C ILE A 34 28.62 11.46 2.49
N LYS A 35 28.48 11.41 1.17
CA LYS A 35 27.23 11.77 0.50
C LYS A 35 26.28 10.58 0.47
N ALA A 36 25.01 10.84 0.75
CA ALA A 36 23.94 9.89 0.46
C ALA A 36 23.94 9.57 -1.04
N ALA A 37 23.63 8.32 -1.39
CA ALA A 37 23.56 7.90 -2.78
C ALA A 37 22.45 8.67 -3.51
N ASP A 38 22.82 9.39 -4.59
CA ASP A 38 21.87 10.04 -5.46
C ASP A 38 20.95 8.97 -6.09
N GLY A 39 19.63 9.10 -5.88
CA GLY A 39 18.62 8.20 -6.48
C GLY A 39 17.77 7.42 -5.48
N ILE A 40 18.09 7.46 -4.18
CA ILE A 40 17.20 6.88 -3.16
C ILE A 40 15.87 7.63 -3.14
N GLU A 41 15.85 8.98 -3.19
CA GLU A 41 14.58 9.72 -3.17
C GLU A 41 13.72 9.47 -4.42
N ALA A 42 14.34 9.32 -5.60
CA ALA A 42 13.60 8.99 -6.82
C ALA A 42 12.97 7.60 -6.75
N SER A 43 13.70 6.63 -6.18
CA SER A 43 13.25 5.25 -6.01
C SER A 43 12.17 5.13 -4.93
N VAL A 44 12.35 5.80 -3.78
CA VAL A 44 11.40 5.86 -2.67
C VAL A 44 10.16 6.68 -3.03
N GLY A 45 10.31 7.75 -3.82
CA GLY A 45 9.17 8.53 -4.31
C GLY A 45 8.32 7.76 -5.32
N ALA A 46 8.95 6.96 -6.17
CA ALA A 46 8.26 6.13 -7.16
C ALA A 46 7.44 5.01 -6.53
N THR A 47 7.98 4.33 -5.51
CA THR A 47 7.31 3.24 -4.77
C THR A 47 6.64 3.69 -3.47
N GLY A 48 6.71 4.98 -3.16
CA GLY A 48 6.16 5.55 -1.94
C GLY A 48 4.65 5.33 -1.86
N PRO A 49 4.10 5.15 -0.64
CA PRO A 49 2.70 4.81 -0.43
C PRO A 49 1.75 5.81 -1.10
N THR A 50 2.14 7.08 -1.18
CA THR A 50 1.36 8.14 -1.83
C THR A 50 1.18 7.93 -3.34
N ASN A 51 2.23 7.52 -4.06
CA ASN A 51 2.17 7.37 -5.51
C ASN A 51 1.41 6.10 -5.90
N TRP A 52 1.69 4.99 -5.21
CA TRP A 52 0.94 3.74 -5.38
C TRP A 52 -0.54 3.92 -5.05
N ALA A 53 -0.86 4.62 -3.95
CA ALA A 53 -2.25 4.90 -3.59
C ALA A 53 -2.96 5.78 -4.62
N LEU A 54 -2.29 6.80 -5.18
CA LEU A 54 -2.87 7.65 -6.22
C LEU A 54 -3.21 6.84 -7.48
N TYR A 55 -2.26 6.05 -7.99
CA TYR A 55 -2.51 5.19 -9.14
C TYR A 55 -3.59 4.14 -8.86
N GLY A 56 -3.61 3.57 -7.65
CA GLY A 56 -4.65 2.65 -7.20
C GLY A 56 -6.05 3.30 -7.19
N LEU A 57 -6.17 4.52 -6.66
CA LEU A 57 -7.43 5.27 -6.66
C LEU A 57 -7.90 5.64 -8.07
N ILE A 58 -6.98 6.02 -8.95
CA ILE A 58 -7.30 6.29 -10.36
C ILE A 58 -7.81 5.02 -11.04
N ALA A 59 -7.11 3.89 -10.87
CA ALA A 59 -7.53 2.61 -11.43
C ALA A 59 -8.90 2.16 -10.89
N LEU A 60 -9.13 2.33 -9.58
CA LEU A 60 -10.42 2.02 -8.95
C LEU A 60 -11.56 2.88 -9.52
N ALA A 61 -11.34 4.18 -9.68
CA ALA A 61 -12.32 5.08 -10.28
C ALA A 61 -12.69 4.67 -11.71
N VAL A 62 -11.70 4.23 -12.51
CA VAL A 62 -11.93 3.71 -13.87
C VAL A 62 -12.78 2.44 -13.85
N ILE A 63 -12.48 1.49 -12.96
CA ILE A 63 -13.26 0.25 -12.82
C ILE A 63 -14.71 0.56 -12.45
N ILE A 64 -14.92 1.42 -11.45
CA ILE A 64 -16.26 1.85 -11.03
C ILE A 64 -17.00 2.50 -12.20
N GLY A 65 -16.33 3.37 -12.97
CA GLY A 65 -16.92 4.02 -14.14
C GLY A 65 -17.33 3.02 -15.22
N ILE A 66 -16.46 2.05 -15.55
CA ILE A 66 -16.77 0.99 -16.52
C ILE A 66 -17.97 0.17 -16.04
N LEU A 67 -17.95 -0.27 -14.77
CA LEU A 67 -19.06 -1.05 -14.20
C LEU A 67 -20.36 -0.25 -14.20
N ALA A 68 -20.33 1.04 -13.85
CA ALA A 68 -21.51 1.91 -13.88
C ALA A 68 -22.07 2.06 -15.29
N VAL A 69 -21.22 2.25 -16.30
CA VAL A 69 -21.63 2.31 -17.71
C VAL A 69 -22.29 0.99 -18.13
N LEU A 70 -21.68 -0.14 -17.78
CA LEU A 70 -22.24 -1.46 -18.06
C LEU A 70 -23.58 -1.67 -17.33
N GLN A 71 -23.73 -1.19 -16.09
CA GLN A 71 -24.98 -1.26 -15.32
C GLN A 71 -26.09 -0.40 -15.92
N VAL A 72 -25.77 0.79 -16.46
CA VAL A 72 -26.75 1.66 -17.15
C VAL A 72 -27.28 1.02 -18.43
N PHE A 73 -26.42 0.34 -19.20
CA PHE A 73 -26.82 -0.25 -20.48
C PHE A 73 -27.43 -1.66 -20.36
N SER A 74 -26.98 -2.48 -19.41
CA SER A 74 -27.51 -3.85 -19.23
C SER A 74 -28.71 -3.92 -18.26
N GLY A 75 -28.99 -2.81 -17.55
CA GLY A 75 -29.75 -2.87 -16.31
C GLY A 75 -28.99 -3.70 -15.26
N ALA A 76 -29.29 -3.51 -13.98
CA ALA A 76 -28.84 -4.43 -12.93
C ALA A 76 -30.06 -5.11 -12.27
N PRO A 77 -30.82 -5.99 -12.97
CA PRO A 77 -32.05 -6.59 -12.43
C PRO A 77 -31.81 -7.66 -11.35
N GLY A 78 -30.70 -7.59 -10.60
CA GLY A 78 -30.30 -8.60 -9.62
C GLY A 78 -29.51 -8.07 -8.42
N THR A 79 -29.30 -6.76 -8.30
CA THR A 79 -28.73 -6.14 -7.09
C THR A 79 -29.79 -5.62 -6.13
N ASP A 80 -31.05 -5.57 -6.55
CA ASP A 80 -32.16 -5.35 -5.62
C ASP A 80 -32.32 -6.60 -4.74
N MET A 81 -32.30 -6.39 -3.42
CA MET A 81 -32.82 -7.38 -2.48
C MET A 81 -34.30 -7.58 -2.81
N GLN A 82 -34.64 -8.68 -3.47
CA GLN A 82 -36.02 -9.00 -3.75
C GLN A 82 -36.77 -9.13 -2.43
N PRO A 83 -37.92 -8.44 -2.22
CA PRO A 83 -38.74 -8.66 -1.03
C PRO A 83 -39.07 -10.15 -0.90
N GLY A 84 -38.57 -10.79 0.16
CA GLY A 84 -38.67 -12.25 0.36
C GLY A 84 -37.45 -13.08 -0.07
N SER A 85 -36.35 -12.48 -0.56
CA SER A 85 -35.08 -13.19 -0.74
C SER A 85 -34.53 -13.60 0.64
N PRO A 86 -34.09 -14.86 0.82
CA PRO A 86 -33.60 -15.32 2.12
C PRO A 86 -32.34 -14.55 2.51
N THR A 87 -32.44 -13.68 3.50
CA THR A 87 -31.28 -13.21 4.27
C THR A 87 -30.67 -14.43 4.93
N SER A 88 -29.36 -14.63 4.81
CA SER A 88 -28.66 -15.74 5.47
C SER A 88 -29.00 -15.75 6.96
N ALA A 89 -29.88 -16.66 7.39
CA ALA A 89 -30.17 -16.87 8.79
C ALA A 89 -28.92 -17.48 9.45
N PRO A 90 -28.53 -17.06 10.67
CA PRO A 90 -27.45 -17.73 11.39
C PRO A 90 -27.82 -19.20 11.55
N VAL A 91 -26.92 -20.09 11.13
CA VAL A 91 -27.05 -21.52 11.45
C VAL A 91 -26.94 -21.64 12.97
N VAL A 92 -28.07 -21.83 13.64
CA VAL A 92 -28.08 -22.23 15.04
C VAL A 92 -27.69 -23.70 15.05
N GLU A 93 -26.45 -24.00 15.41
CA GLU A 93 -26.05 -25.38 15.73
C GLU A 93 -26.99 -25.90 16.82
N THR A 94 -27.78 -26.93 16.48
CA THR A 94 -28.62 -27.60 17.47
C THR A 94 -27.70 -28.28 18.48
N PRO A 95 -27.75 -27.93 19.78
CA PRO A 95 -26.93 -28.62 20.77
C PRO A 95 -27.32 -30.10 20.75
N ALA A 96 -26.35 -30.99 20.56
CA ALA A 96 -26.59 -32.42 20.58
C ALA A 96 -27.18 -32.82 21.94
N THR A 97 -28.40 -33.36 21.95
CA THR A 97 -28.98 -33.99 23.13
C THR A 97 -28.10 -35.16 23.56
N ALA A 98 -27.51 -35.08 24.76
CA ALA A 98 -26.75 -36.17 25.35
C ALA A 98 -27.65 -37.41 25.55
N PRO A 99 -27.16 -38.64 25.29
CA PRO A 99 -27.98 -39.84 25.44
C PRO A 99 -28.32 -40.08 26.92
N ALA A 100 -29.57 -40.51 27.18
CA ALA A 100 -30.07 -40.78 28.52
C ALA A 100 -29.30 -41.96 29.19
N PRO A 101 -29.06 -41.91 30.51
CA PRO A 101 -28.43 -43.01 31.23
C PRO A 101 -29.35 -44.23 31.25
N GLN A 102 -28.78 -45.41 30.98
CA GLN A 102 -29.46 -46.72 31.02
C GLN A 102 -29.74 -47.19 32.44
#